data_AF-A0A815J235-F1
#
_entry.id   AF-A0A815J235-F1
#
_cell.length_a   1.000
_cell.length_b   1.000
_cell.length_c   1.000
_cell.angle_alpha   90.00
_cell.angle_beta   90.00
_cell.angle_gamma   90.00
#
_symmetry.space_group_name_H-M   'P 1'
#
loop_
_entity.id
_entity.type
_entity.pdbx_description
1 polymer ?
#
loop_
_entity_poly.entity_id
_entity_poly.type
_entity_poly.pdbx_seq_one_letter_code
_entity_poly.pdbx_strand_id
1 'polypeptide(L)'
;MSMTALLFGFAMIDNILLLLINIYNIIILSDLETDLMNVRQCCTKLNQTFLPEIALHVMLTVFFIFSHHWLLFLLNVCLDLWFAYVYFKRQPGQLGIYDPLEINNRQRIKAKMRFSMFILHGRYFVHRHIHLFKHCYSTSTIKPLNVAFFGSDLFSMHILEHLYQLFTNDKSRIKCLEVVTTVSTLNTVMQGAEKLQLTTHIWPNIDSLISKSPVQFDVGILASFGQLLPKRLIESFPLGIINVHPSLLPRWRGSSPLIYTIASGDKTSGVSIMDIRPKQ
;
A
#
# COMPACT_ATOMS: atom_id res chain seq x y z
N MET A 1 8.22 15.15 8.90
CA MET A 1 7.25 14.04 9.09
C MET A 1 5.93 14.65 9.54
N SER A 2 4.79 14.26 8.97
CA SER A 2 3.49 14.75 9.45
C SER A 2 3.25 14.28 10.89
N MET A 3 2.58 15.10 11.71
CA MET A 3 2.25 14.78 13.10
C MET A 3 1.52 13.43 13.24
N THR A 4 0.78 13.02 12.21
CA THR A 4 0.12 11.72 12.11
C THR A 4 1.09 10.55 11.92
N ALA A 5 2.19 10.74 11.20
CA ALA A 5 3.20 9.69 11.01
C ALA A 5 3.97 9.40 12.31
N LEU A 6 4.23 10.44 13.12
CA LEU A 6 4.87 10.30 14.43
C LEU A 6 3.94 9.60 15.43
N LEU A 7 2.65 9.96 15.43
CA LEU A 7 1.62 9.23 16.19
C LEU A 7 1.57 7.76 15.82
N PHE A 8 1.60 7.44 14.52
CA PHE A 8 1.56 6.06 14.05
C PHE A 8 2.77 5.25 14.53
N GLY A 9 3.97 5.82 14.42
CA GLY A 9 5.19 5.17 14.91
C GLY A 9 5.12 4.90 16.42
N PHE A 10 4.64 5.87 17.19
CA PHE A 10 4.44 5.71 18.63
C PHE A 10 3.39 4.64 18.96
N ALA A 11 2.23 4.69 18.32
CA ALA A 11 1.16 3.70 18.50
C ALA A 11 1.63 2.29 18.13
N MET A 12 2.51 2.14 17.14
CA MET A 12 3.09 0.84 16.79
C MET A 12 3.96 0.29 17.92
N ILE A 13 4.85 1.12 18.49
CA ILE A 13 5.71 0.72 19.62
C ILE A 13 4.85 0.36 20.84
N ASP A 14 3.86 1.18 21.17
CA ASP A 14 2.92 0.94 22.28
C ASP A 14 2.18 -0.41 22.13
N ASN A 15 1.65 -0.70 20.94
CA ASN A 15 0.96 -1.97 20.69
C ASN A 15 1.91 -3.18 20.78
N ILE A 16 3.17 -3.05 20.35
CA ILE A 16 4.18 -4.11 20.51
C ILE A 16 4.45 -4.37 22.00
N LEU A 17 4.62 -3.31 22.79
CA LEU A 17 4.85 -3.44 24.23
C LEU A 17 3.65 -4.10 24.94
N LEU A 18 2.43 -3.67 24.63
CA LEU A 18 1.20 -4.25 25.19
C LEU A 18 1.01 -5.72 24.77
N LEU A 19 1.38 -6.07 23.53
CA LEU A 19 1.37 -7.46 23.07
C LEU A 19 2.36 -8.32 23.87
N LEU A 20 3.58 -7.83 24.07
CA LEU A 20 4.61 -8.56 24.84
C LEU A 20 4.18 -8.77 26.29
N ILE A 21 3.59 -7.74 26.94
CA ILE A 21 3.04 -7.85 28.30
C ILE A 21 1.91 -8.88 28.35
N ASN A 22 0.99 -8.88 27.38
CA ASN A 22 -0.11 -9.84 27.34
C ASN A 22 0.38 -11.28 27.12
N ILE A 23 1.34 -11.49 26.21
CA ILE A 23 1.96 -12.81 26.00
C ILE A 23 2.62 -13.28 27.29
N TYR A 24 3.40 -12.41 27.95
CA TYR A 24 4.04 -12.72 29.22
C TYR A 24 3.03 -13.12 30.32
N ASN A 25 1.92 -12.38 30.44
CA ASN A 25 0.85 -12.70 31.40
C ASN A 25 0.17 -14.05 31.08
N ILE A 26 -0.01 -14.40 29.80
CA ILE A 26 -0.55 -15.70 29.39
C ILE A 26 0.43 -16.83 29.74
N ILE A 27 1.74 -16.64 29.52
CA ILE A 27 2.78 -17.60 29.89
C ILE A 27 2.75 -17.83 31.41
N ILE A 28 2.73 -16.78 32.23
CA ILE A 28 2.64 -16.91 33.70
C ILE A 28 1.42 -17.74 34.14
N LEU A 29 0.27 -17.53 33.49
CA LEU A 29 -0.94 -18.31 33.78
C LEU A 29 -0.84 -19.75 33.29
N SER A 30 -0.08 -20.00 32.22
CA SER A 30 0.21 -21.35 31.74
C SER A 30 1.17 -22.09 32.67
N ASP A 31 2.24 -21.42 33.14
CA ASP A 31 3.17 -21.99 34.12
C ASP A 31 2.47 -22.38 35.42
N LEU A 32 1.48 -21.57 35.81
CA LEU A 32 0.62 -21.87 36.95
C LEU A 32 -0.31 -23.08 36.68
N GLU A 33 -0.72 -23.36 35.44
CA GLU A 33 -1.52 -24.54 35.08
C GLU A 33 -0.70 -25.82 35.03
N THR A 34 0.58 -25.72 34.69
CA THR A 34 1.52 -26.85 34.68
C THR A 34 2.19 -27.05 36.04
N ASP A 35 1.67 -26.43 37.11
CA ASP A 35 2.21 -26.45 38.48
C ASP A 35 3.71 -26.08 38.59
N LEU A 36 4.23 -25.32 37.62
CA LEU A 36 5.62 -24.85 37.62
C LEU A 36 5.84 -23.67 38.57
N MET A 37 4.77 -22.96 38.96
CA MET A 37 4.83 -21.81 39.85
C MET A 37 3.74 -21.81 40.93
N ASN A 38 4.10 -21.28 42.10
CA ASN A 38 3.16 -21.09 43.20
C ASN A 38 2.17 -19.94 42.92
N VAL A 39 0.93 -20.09 43.41
CA VAL A 39 -0.13 -19.09 43.27
C VAL A 39 0.28 -17.69 43.74
N ARG A 40 0.95 -17.57 44.89
CA ARG A 40 1.41 -16.26 45.41
C ARG A 40 2.44 -15.59 44.50
N GLN A 41 3.37 -16.38 43.96
CA GLN A 41 4.39 -15.89 43.04
C GLN A 41 3.76 -15.44 41.72
N CYS A 42 2.79 -16.20 41.21
CA CYS A 42 2.01 -15.85 40.03
C CYS A 42 1.27 -14.52 40.23
N CYS A 43 0.51 -14.36 41.32
CA CYS A 43 -0.22 -13.12 41.62
C CYS A 43 0.73 -11.92 41.75
N THR A 44 1.90 -12.09 42.35
CA THR A 44 2.89 -11.01 42.49
C THR A 44 3.38 -10.54 41.12
N LYS A 45 3.76 -11.47 40.22
CA LYS A 45 4.20 -11.13 38.86
C LYS A 45 3.10 -10.49 38.03
N LEU A 46 1.86 -11.01 38.11
CA LEU A 46 0.69 -10.45 37.42
C LEU A 46 0.34 -9.03 37.90
N ASN A 47 0.44 -8.76 39.20
CA ASN A 47 0.18 -7.43 39.74
C ASN A 47 1.27 -6.42 39.34
N GLN A 48 2.52 -6.87 39.16
CA GLN A 48 3.62 -6.01 38.70
C GLN A 48 3.45 -5.55 37.25
N THR A 49 2.86 -6.37 36.38
CA THR A 49 2.66 -6.04 34.96
C THR A 49 1.40 -5.22 34.70
N PHE A 50 0.42 -5.28 35.61
CA PHE A 50 -0.86 -4.59 35.46
C PHE A 50 -0.74 -3.05 35.45
N LEU A 51 0.10 -2.47 36.30
CA LEU A 51 0.26 -1.01 36.35
C LEU A 51 0.92 -0.45 35.07
N PRO A 52 2.02 -1.04 34.55
CA PRO A 52 2.54 -0.69 33.22
C PRO A 52 1.52 -0.81 32.10
N GLU A 53 0.66 -1.84 32.12
CA GLU A 53 -0.39 -2.05 31.11
C GLU A 53 -1.37 -0.87 31.09
N ILE A 54 -1.90 -0.46 32.25
CA ILE A 54 -2.78 0.72 32.34
C ILE A 54 -2.07 1.99 31.89
N ALA A 55 -0.81 2.18 32.30
CA ALA A 55 -0.07 3.39 31.94
C ALA A 55 0.08 3.55 30.43
N LEU A 56 0.39 2.47 29.71
CA LEU A 56 0.47 2.45 28.25
C LEU A 56 -0.89 2.78 27.60
N HIS A 57 -1.98 2.19 28.11
CA HIS A 57 -3.33 2.46 27.63
C HIS A 57 -3.74 3.93 27.76
N VAL A 58 -3.57 4.51 28.95
CA VAL A 58 -3.89 5.91 29.24
C VAL A 58 -3.02 6.84 28.40
N MET A 59 -1.73 6.53 28.27
CA MET A 59 -0.81 7.30 27.44
C MET A 59 -1.29 7.36 25.99
N LEU A 60 -1.67 6.22 25.40
CA LEU A 60 -2.19 6.19 24.04
C LEU A 60 -3.51 6.97 23.88
N THR A 61 -4.40 6.91 24.87
CA THR A 61 -5.65 7.71 24.88
C THR A 61 -5.34 9.21 24.82
N VAL A 62 -4.38 9.68 25.62
CA VAL A 62 -3.94 11.08 25.62
C VAL A 62 -3.40 11.49 24.24
N PHE A 63 -2.60 10.63 23.61
CA PHE A 63 -2.09 10.89 22.25
C PHE A 63 -3.20 10.96 21.19
N PHE A 64 -4.29 10.18 21.32
CA PHE A 64 -5.43 10.25 20.41
C PHE A 64 -6.21 11.56 20.53
N ILE A 65 -6.28 12.15 21.72
CA ILE A 65 -6.88 13.47 21.93
C ILE A 65 -6.09 14.54 21.16
N PHE A 66 -4.77 14.59 21.36
CA PHE A 66 -3.91 15.59 20.70
C PHE A 66 -3.90 15.46 19.17
N SER A 67 -4.04 14.23 18.66
CA SER A 67 -4.05 13.96 17.23
C SER A 67 -5.42 14.06 16.55
N HIS A 68 -6.46 14.44 17.30
CA HIS A 68 -7.82 14.65 16.80
C HIS A 68 -8.46 13.39 16.17
N HIS A 69 -8.06 12.19 16.62
CA HIS A 69 -8.59 10.92 16.13
C HIS A 69 -9.74 10.38 17.02
N TRP A 70 -10.89 11.05 16.97
CA TRP A 70 -12.04 10.81 17.85
C TRP A 70 -12.58 9.36 17.85
N LEU A 71 -12.60 8.69 16.70
CA LEU A 71 -13.06 7.30 16.61
C LEU A 71 -12.17 6.34 17.42
N LEU A 72 -10.84 6.53 17.32
CA LEU A 72 -9.86 5.70 18.02
C LEU A 72 -9.81 6.05 19.50
N PHE A 73 -9.98 7.32 19.83
CA PHE A 73 -10.16 7.79 21.20
C PHE A 73 -11.36 7.11 21.86
N LEU A 74 -12.54 7.13 21.25
CA LEU A 74 -13.76 6.52 21.81
C LEU A 74 -13.57 5.02 22.09
N LEU A 75 -12.96 4.30 21.13
CA LEU A 75 -12.67 2.88 21.27
C LEU A 75 -11.70 2.59 22.44
N ASN A 76 -10.67 3.44 22.64
CA ASN A 76 -9.70 3.25 23.70
C ASN A 76 -10.26 3.63 25.09
N VAL A 77 -11.08 4.68 25.16
CA VAL A 77 -11.73 5.11 26.40
C VAL A 77 -12.63 4.02 26.98
N CYS A 78 -13.38 3.29 26.14
CA CYS A 78 -14.19 2.16 26.62
C CYS A 78 -13.35 1.11 27.37
N LEU A 79 -12.12 0.88 26.91
CA LEU A 79 -11.19 -0.06 27.55
C LEU A 79 -10.57 0.53 28.83
N ASP A 80 -10.19 1.80 28.81
CA ASP A 80 -9.67 2.50 30.00
C ASP A 80 -10.71 2.53 31.12
N LEU A 81 -11.98 2.79 30.78
CA LEU A 81 -13.10 2.75 31.73
C LEU A 81 -13.31 1.34 32.30
N TRP A 82 -13.11 0.30 31.50
CA TRP A 82 -13.14 -1.08 31.98
C TRP A 82 -11.99 -1.37 32.96
N PHE A 83 -10.76 -0.93 32.65
CA PHE A 83 -9.63 -1.07 33.56
C PHE A 83 -9.85 -0.29 34.87
N ALA A 84 -10.37 0.92 34.78
CA ALA A 84 -10.75 1.72 35.95
C ALA A 84 -11.82 1.00 36.79
N TYR A 85 -12.85 0.45 36.16
CA TYR A 85 -13.88 -0.34 36.84
C TYR A 85 -13.29 -1.55 37.57
N VAL A 86 -12.37 -2.29 36.94
CA VAL A 86 -11.68 -3.42 37.57
C VAL A 86 -10.82 -2.96 38.76
N TYR A 87 -10.14 -1.83 38.62
CA TYR A 87 -9.31 -1.26 39.68
C TYR A 87 -10.16 -0.83 40.90
N PHE A 88 -11.27 -0.14 40.68
CA PHE A 88 -12.14 0.36 41.75
C PHE A 88 -13.02 -0.71 42.40
N LYS A 89 -13.40 -1.77 41.67
CA LYS A 89 -14.22 -2.87 42.20
C LYS A 89 -13.44 -3.86 43.08
N ARG A 90 -12.14 -3.63 43.28
CA ARG A 90 -11.27 -4.43 44.16
C ARG A 90 -11.84 -4.51 45.59
N GLN A 91 -11.81 -5.70 46.19
CA GLN A 91 -12.27 -5.85 47.57
C GLN A 91 -11.23 -5.27 48.55
N PRO A 92 -11.67 -4.51 49.58
CA PRO A 92 -10.77 -4.00 50.61
C PRO A 92 -10.12 -5.16 51.37
N GLY A 93 -8.78 -5.22 51.40
CA GLY A 93 -7.99 -6.26 52.07
C GLY A 93 -7.22 -7.22 51.16
N GLN A 94 -7.44 -7.19 49.84
CA GLN A 94 -6.68 -8.01 48.88
C GLN A 94 -5.23 -7.50 48.74
N LEU A 95 -4.26 -8.40 48.51
CA LEU A 95 -2.84 -8.04 48.29
C LEU A 95 -2.58 -7.34 46.94
N GLY A 96 -3.51 -7.44 46.00
CA GLY A 96 -3.43 -6.83 44.67
C GLY A 96 -4.74 -6.99 43.91
N ILE A 97 -4.69 -6.83 42.60
CA ILE A 97 -5.83 -7.01 41.69
C ILE A 97 -6.03 -8.49 41.39
N TYR A 98 -4.93 -9.21 41.26
CA TYR A 98 -4.91 -10.66 41.24
C TYR A 98 -4.65 -11.17 42.66
N ASP A 99 -5.66 -11.81 43.26
CA ASP A 99 -5.59 -12.44 44.57
C ASP A 99 -5.49 -13.97 44.43
N PRO A 100 -4.61 -14.64 45.21
CA PRO A 100 -4.59 -16.09 45.33
C PRO A 100 -5.95 -16.79 45.50
N LEU A 101 -6.92 -16.16 46.17
CA LEU A 101 -8.24 -16.72 46.42
C LEU A 101 -9.15 -16.68 45.18
N GLU A 102 -9.00 -15.65 44.33
CA GLU A 102 -9.76 -15.50 43.10
C GLU A 102 -9.14 -16.23 41.92
N ILE A 103 -7.83 -16.51 41.97
CA ILE A 103 -7.11 -17.11 40.84
C ILE A 103 -7.60 -18.51 40.50
N ASN A 104 -8.34 -19.18 41.40
CA ASN A 104 -8.86 -20.52 41.14
C ASN A 104 -9.77 -20.57 39.90
N ASN A 105 -10.38 -19.44 39.53
CA ASN A 105 -11.20 -19.30 38.32
C ASN A 105 -10.35 -18.92 37.08
N ARG A 106 -9.27 -19.67 36.84
CA ARG A 106 -8.17 -19.37 35.88
C ARG A 106 -8.65 -19.16 34.45
N GLN A 107 -9.63 -19.94 33.99
CA GLN A 107 -10.22 -19.81 32.66
C GLN A 107 -10.87 -18.43 32.45
N ARG A 108 -11.49 -17.87 33.49
CA ARG A 108 -12.12 -16.55 33.44
C ARG A 108 -11.07 -15.44 33.28
N ILE A 109 -9.89 -15.61 33.88
CA ILE A 109 -8.77 -14.67 33.76
C ILE A 109 -8.15 -14.76 32.36
N LYS A 110 -7.91 -15.96 31.85
CA LYS A 110 -7.43 -16.17 30.47
C LYS A 110 -8.42 -15.61 29.44
N ALA A 111 -9.73 -15.80 29.64
CA ALA A 111 -10.75 -15.23 28.78
C ALA A 111 -10.73 -13.69 28.80
N LYS A 112 -10.59 -13.07 29.98
CA LYS A 112 -10.42 -11.61 30.11
C LYS A 112 -9.20 -11.08 29.36
N MET A 113 -8.04 -11.75 29.49
CA MET A 113 -6.81 -11.35 28.79
C MET A 113 -6.92 -11.51 27.27
N ARG A 114 -7.52 -12.63 26.80
CA ARG A 114 -7.79 -12.83 25.37
C ARG A 114 -8.74 -11.77 24.79
N PHE A 115 -9.74 -11.37 25.57
CA PHE A 115 -10.67 -10.30 25.18
C PHE A 115 -9.97 -8.93 25.10
N SER A 116 -9.13 -8.58 26.08
CA SER A 116 -8.28 -7.39 26.04
C SER A 116 -7.39 -7.37 24.79
N MET A 117 -6.72 -8.50 24.51
CA MET A 117 -5.88 -8.69 23.33
C MET A 117 -6.67 -8.52 22.02
N PHE A 118 -7.90 -9.03 21.94
CA PHE A 118 -8.74 -8.86 20.75
C PHE A 118 -9.08 -7.39 20.48
N ILE A 119 -9.45 -6.63 21.50
CA ILE A 119 -9.72 -5.19 21.38
C ILE A 119 -8.44 -4.43 20.97
N LEU A 120 -7.29 -4.78 21.57
CA LEU A 120 -5.97 -4.21 21.28
C LEU A 120 -5.54 -4.38 19.81
N HIS A 121 -5.78 -5.58 19.24
CA HIS A 121 -5.45 -5.85 17.85
C HIS A 121 -6.49 -5.25 16.90
N GLY A 122 -7.77 -5.26 17.29
CA GLY A 122 -8.86 -4.61 16.55
C GLY A 122 -8.60 -3.12 16.36
N ARG A 123 -8.18 -2.39 17.39
CA ARG A 123 -7.85 -0.96 17.29
C ARG A 123 -6.66 -0.69 16.36
N TYR A 124 -5.59 -1.50 16.42
CA TYR A 124 -4.43 -1.36 15.53
C TYR A 124 -4.83 -1.64 14.08
N PHE A 125 -5.65 -2.66 13.86
CA PHE A 125 -6.18 -2.99 12.53
C PHE A 125 -6.99 -1.83 11.95
N VAL A 126 -7.90 -1.24 12.72
CA VAL A 126 -8.71 -0.08 12.31
C VAL A 126 -7.82 1.14 12.05
N HIS A 127 -6.88 1.45 12.94
CA HIS A 127 -5.96 2.59 12.76
C HIS A 127 -5.07 2.43 11.52
N ARG A 128 -4.51 1.23 11.28
CA ARG A 128 -3.72 0.90 10.09
C ARG A 128 -4.56 1.06 8.82
N HIS A 129 -5.80 0.59 8.80
CA HIS A 129 -6.66 0.72 7.61
C HIS A 129 -7.04 2.18 7.35
N ILE A 130 -7.36 2.97 8.38
CA ILE A 130 -7.63 4.40 8.22
C ILE A 130 -6.38 5.15 7.74
N HIS A 131 -5.19 4.81 8.26
CA HIS A 131 -3.93 5.43 7.83
C HIS A 131 -3.55 5.02 6.41
N LEU A 132 -3.68 3.74 6.03
CA LEU A 132 -3.46 3.26 4.67
C LEU A 132 -4.45 3.91 3.71
N PHE A 133 -5.73 3.98 4.08
CA PHE A 133 -6.75 4.65 3.28
C PHE A 133 -6.41 6.14 3.14
N LYS A 134 -6.10 6.83 4.23
CA LYS A 134 -5.71 8.24 4.18
C LYS A 134 -4.39 8.45 3.43
N HIS A 135 -3.43 7.54 3.47
CA HIS A 135 -2.18 7.67 2.70
C HIS A 135 -2.41 7.42 1.20
N CYS A 136 -3.24 6.44 0.85
CA CYS A 136 -3.66 6.18 -0.53
C CYS A 136 -4.54 7.30 -1.10
N TYR A 137 -5.35 7.97 -0.27
CA TYR A 137 -6.31 9.01 -0.72
C TYR A 137 -5.87 10.47 -0.46
N SER A 138 -4.96 10.76 0.47
CA SER A 138 -4.69 12.13 0.93
C SER A 138 -3.47 12.81 0.31
N THR A 139 -2.58 12.13 -0.42
CA THR A 139 -1.47 12.81 -1.10
C THR A 139 -0.98 12.01 -2.31
N SER A 140 -1.76 12.02 -3.37
CA SER A 140 -1.20 11.99 -4.72
C SER A 140 -1.78 13.19 -5.44
N THR A 141 -1.23 14.38 -5.21
CA THR A 141 -1.20 15.37 -6.29
C THR A 141 -0.43 14.68 -7.40
N ILE A 142 -1.15 14.05 -8.34
CA ILE A 142 -0.55 13.37 -9.47
C ILE A 142 0.29 14.44 -10.16
N LYS A 143 1.61 14.32 -10.03
CA LYS A 143 2.51 15.22 -10.75
C LYS A 143 2.24 14.97 -12.23
N PRO A 144 2.02 16.02 -13.04
CA PRO A 144 1.73 15.82 -14.45
C PRO A 144 2.95 15.18 -15.12
N LEU A 145 2.69 14.11 -15.87
CA LEU A 145 3.72 13.22 -16.41
C LEU A 145 4.27 13.74 -17.74
N ASN A 146 5.56 13.56 -17.96
CA ASN A 146 6.17 13.66 -19.28
C ASN A 146 6.17 12.27 -19.92
N VAL A 147 5.46 12.12 -21.04
CA VAL A 147 5.17 10.84 -21.67
C VAL A 147 5.87 10.73 -23.02
N ALA A 148 6.61 9.65 -23.24
CA ALA A 148 7.10 9.27 -24.56
C ALA A 148 6.24 8.14 -25.13
N PHE A 149 5.61 8.36 -26.28
CA PHE A 149 4.78 7.37 -26.94
C PHE A 149 5.56 6.67 -28.06
N PHE A 150 5.53 5.33 -28.11
CA PHE A 150 6.22 4.52 -29.12
C PHE A 150 5.19 3.73 -29.93
N GLY A 151 5.10 3.99 -31.24
CA GLY A 151 4.15 3.31 -32.11
C GLY A 151 4.42 3.52 -33.60
N SER A 152 3.80 2.70 -34.46
CA SER A 152 4.09 2.70 -35.91
C SER A 152 2.91 2.37 -36.82
N ASP A 153 1.78 1.96 -36.27
CA ASP A 153 0.66 1.39 -37.03
C ASP A 153 -0.70 2.03 -36.67
N LEU A 154 -1.76 1.56 -37.32
CA LEU A 154 -3.10 2.10 -37.10
C LEU A 154 -3.61 1.85 -35.68
N PHE A 155 -3.27 0.70 -35.08
CA PHE A 155 -3.66 0.37 -33.71
C PHE A 155 -3.07 1.36 -32.70
N SER A 156 -1.77 1.63 -32.83
CA SER A 156 -1.06 2.59 -31.98
C SER A 156 -1.51 4.03 -32.23
N MET A 157 -1.92 4.39 -33.46
CA MET A 157 -2.48 5.73 -33.73
C MET A 157 -3.72 6.04 -32.89
N HIS A 158 -4.65 5.09 -32.73
CA HIS A 158 -5.84 5.32 -31.91
C HIS A 158 -5.48 5.62 -30.45
N ILE A 159 -4.44 4.97 -29.92
CA ILE A 159 -3.96 5.21 -28.56
C ILE A 159 -3.36 6.61 -28.47
N LEU A 160 -2.57 7.03 -29.47
CA LEU A 160 -1.99 8.36 -29.54
C LEU A 160 -3.08 9.46 -29.56
N GLU A 161 -4.16 9.28 -30.32
CA GLU A 161 -5.26 10.26 -30.36
C GLU A 161 -5.92 10.46 -28.99
N HIS A 162 -6.16 9.37 -28.26
CA HIS A 162 -6.72 9.44 -26.91
C HIS A 162 -5.74 10.09 -25.92
N LEU A 163 -4.44 9.80 -26.04
CA LEU A 163 -3.40 10.46 -25.23
C LEU A 163 -3.32 11.95 -25.54
N TYR A 164 -3.46 12.34 -26.81
CA TYR A 164 -3.47 13.73 -27.24
C TYR A 164 -4.70 14.49 -26.70
N GLN A 165 -5.88 13.86 -26.72
CA GLN A 165 -7.08 14.43 -26.10
C GLN A 165 -6.90 14.65 -24.59
N LEU A 166 -6.27 13.69 -23.89
CA LEU A 166 -5.95 13.86 -22.47
C LEU A 166 -4.91 14.96 -22.23
N PHE A 167 -3.88 15.04 -23.07
CA PHE A 167 -2.85 16.07 -23.01
C PHE A 167 -3.42 17.48 -23.22
N THR A 168 -4.38 17.63 -24.14
CA THR A 168 -5.02 18.92 -24.44
C THR A 168 -6.06 19.32 -23.39
N ASN A 169 -6.88 18.37 -22.92
CA ASN A 169 -7.97 18.65 -21.99
C ASN A 169 -7.54 18.71 -20.52
N ASP A 170 -6.51 17.96 -20.13
CA ASP A 170 -6.12 17.79 -18.73
C ASP A 170 -4.59 17.84 -18.52
N LYS A 171 -4.07 19.06 -18.49
CA LYS A 171 -2.66 19.35 -18.19
C LYS A 171 -2.23 18.95 -16.77
N SER A 172 -3.16 18.60 -15.88
CA SER A 172 -2.82 18.10 -14.55
C SER A 172 -2.30 16.66 -14.59
N ARG A 173 -2.55 15.93 -15.68
CA ARG A 173 -2.16 14.52 -15.85
C ARG A 173 -0.97 14.34 -16.80
N ILE A 174 -0.95 15.03 -17.94
CA ILE A 174 0.14 14.95 -18.93
C ILE A 174 0.69 16.35 -19.17
N LYS A 175 1.96 16.56 -18.81
CA LYS A 175 2.68 17.82 -19.02
C LYS A 175 3.29 17.91 -20.42
N CYS A 176 3.85 16.80 -20.90
CA CYS A 176 4.54 16.71 -22.18
C CYS A 176 4.19 15.38 -22.85
N LEU A 177 4.00 15.38 -24.17
CA LEU A 177 3.76 14.21 -24.99
C LEU A 177 4.64 14.30 -26.25
N GLU A 178 5.62 13.42 -26.35
CA GLU A 178 6.49 13.30 -27.53
C GLU A 178 6.35 11.89 -28.12
N VAL A 179 6.53 11.78 -29.43
CA VAL A 179 6.25 10.55 -30.19
C VAL A 179 7.55 9.98 -30.76
N VAL A 180 7.78 8.70 -30.57
CA VAL A 180 8.89 7.93 -31.14
C VAL A 180 8.32 6.97 -32.18
N THR A 181 8.80 7.09 -33.41
CA THR A 181 8.27 6.30 -34.52
C THR A 181 9.37 5.96 -35.54
N THR A 182 9.08 5.05 -36.47
CA THR A 182 10.01 4.66 -37.55
C THR A 182 9.73 5.46 -38.81
N VAL A 183 10.76 5.76 -39.61
CA VAL A 183 10.58 6.42 -40.91
C VAL A 183 9.93 5.43 -41.88
N SER A 184 8.67 5.66 -42.21
CA SER A 184 7.99 4.93 -43.27
C SER A 184 6.82 5.77 -43.77
N THR A 185 6.64 5.84 -45.09
CA THR A 185 5.51 6.54 -45.71
C THR A 185 4.17 5.91 -45.37
N LEU A 186 4.15 4.64 -44.98
CA LEU A 186 2.95 3.90 -44.55
C LEU A 186 2.69 4.02 -43.04
N ASN A 187 3.57 4.70 -42.30
CA ASN A 187 3.45 4.83 -40.86
C ASN A 187 2.36 5.86 -40.51
N THR A 188 1.22 5.37 -40.04
CA THR A 188 0.08 6.20 -39.67
C THR A 188 0.37 7.06 -38.45
N VAL A 189 1.23 6.61 -37.53
CA VAL A 189 1.63 7.37 -36.35
C VAL A 189 2.51 8.57 -36.73
N MET A 190 3.41 8.41 -37.70
CA MET A 190 4.23 9.51 -38.20
C MET A 190 3.35 10.61 -38.82
N GLN A 191 2.47 10.23 -39.75
CA GLN A 191 1.54 11.17 -40.39
C GLN A 191 0.58 11.83 -39.38
N GLY A 192 0.10 11.03 -38.41
CA GLY A 192 -0.79 11.51 -37.35
C GLY A 192 -0.11 12.49 -36.41
N ALA A 193 1.14 12.22 -36.00
CA ALA A 193 1.91 13.10 -35.14
C ALA A 193 2.25 14.43 -35.82
N GLU A 194 2.58 14.40 -37.12
CA GLU A 194 2.77 15.62 -37.93
C GLU A 194 1.50 16.46 -37.98
N LYS A 195 0.34 15.83 -38.23
CA LYS A 195 -0.96 16.52 -38.25
C LYS A 195 -1.32 17.14 -36.89
N LEU A 196 -0.98 16.47 -35.80
CA LEU A 196 -1.21 16.94 -34.42
C LEU A 196 -0.13 17.91 -33.92
N GLN A 197 0.90 18.21 -34.74
CA GLN A 197 2.03 19.07 -34.40
C GLN A 197 2.79 18.61 -33.14
N LEU A 198 2.92 17.30 -32.96
CA LEU A 198 3.70 16.72 -31.87
C LEU A 198 5.17 16.60 -32.25
N THR A 199 6.07 16.76 -31.27
CA THR A 199 7.49 16.49 -31.46
C THR A 199 7.69 15.00 -31.75
N THR A 200 8.34 14.70 -32.88
CA THR A 200 8.61 13.34 -33.32
C THR A 200 10.10 13.02 -33.26
N HIS A 201 10.42 11.83 -32.75
CA HIS A 201 11.74 11.25 -32.70
C HIS A 201 11.79 10.03 -33.61
N ILE A 202 12.81 10.02 -34.47
CA ILE A 202 12.98 8.97 -35.45
C ILE A 202 13.87 7.86 -34.87
N TRP A 203 13.31 6.65 -34.81
CA TRP A 203 14.07 5.43 -34.53
C TRP A 203 15.04 5.10 -35.68
N PRO A 204 16.27 4.60 -35.42
CA PRO A 204 16.83 4.12 -34.15
C PRO A 204 17.63 5.16 -33.35
N ASN A 205 17.51 6.46 -33.63
CA ASN A 205 18.30 7.48 -32.95
C ASN A 205 17.71 7.87 -31.59
N ILE A 206 18.07 7.09 -30.57
CA ILE A 206 17.57 7.24 -29.19
C ILE A 206 18.22 8.43 -28.45
N ASP A 207 19.40 8.89 -28.89
CA ASP A 207 20.09 10.00 -28.23
C ASP A 207 19.28 11.29 -28.26
N SER A 208 18.44 11.44 -29.29
CA SER A 208 17.46 12.54 -29.40
C SER A 208 16.48 12.59 -28.22
N LEU A 209 16.12 11.43 -27.66
CA LEU A 209 15.17 11.27 -26.57
C LEU A 209 15.85 11.33 -25.20
N ILE A 210 17.03 10.70 -25.06
CA ILE A 210 17.73 10.57 -23.76
C ILE A 210 18.59 11.79 -23.43
N SER A 211 19.32 12.33 -24.41
CA SER A 211 20.37 13.34 -24.17
C SER A 211 20.06 14.72 -24.73
N LYS A 212 19.23 14.80 -25.78
CA LYS A 212 18.90 16.06 -26.46
C LYS A 212 17.48 16.56 -26.19
N SER A 213 16.62 15.79 -25.55
CA SER A 213 15.29 16.27 -25.18
C SER A 213 15.43 17.31 -24.04
N PRO A 214 14.75 18.46 -24.14
CA PRO A 214 14.73 19.45 -23.06
C PRO A 214 13.97 18.96 -21.81
N VAL A 215 13.30 17.80 -21.91
CA VAL A 215 12.44 17.24 -20.88
C VAL A 215 12.87 15.82 -20.56
N GLN A 216 12.96 15.50 -19.27
CA GLN A 216 13.12 14.12 -18.82
C GLN A 216 11.75 13.45 -18.78
N PHE A 217 11.61 12.33 -19.51
CA PHE A 217 10.39 11.54 -19.52
C PHE A 217 10.23 10.71 -18.25
N ASP A 218 9.00 10.68 -17.73
CA ASP A 218 8.66 9.90 -16.54
C ASP A 218 8.28 8.45 -16.92
N VAL A 219 7.54 8.27 -18.02
CA VAL A 219 7.00 6.98 -18.47
C VAL A 219 6.99 6.85 -19.99
N GLY A 220 7.28 5.64 -20.48
CA GLY A 220 7.09 5.27 -21.88
C GLY A 220 5.78 4.52 -22.09
N ILE A 221 5.06 4.83 -23.17
CA ILE A 221 3.88 4.07 -23.60
C ILE A 221 4.20 3.42 -24.95
N LEU A 222 4.29 2.09 -24.96
CA LEU A 222 4.55 1.27 -26.14
C LEU A 222 3.24 0.69 -26.67
N ALA A 223 3.02 0.82 -27.98
CA ALA A 223 1.95 0.13 -28.67
C ALA A 223 2.40 -0.20 -30.09
N SER A 224 2.43 -1.48 -30.44
CA SER A 224 2.67 -1.97 -31.82
C SER A 224 3.80 -1.21 -32.57
N PHE A 225 4.94 -1.06 -31.90
CA PHE A 225 6.10 -0.34 -32.44
C PHE A 225 7.01 -1.24 -33.30
N GLY A 226 6.93 -2.55 -33.12
CA GLY A 226 7.66 -3.54 -33.92
C GLY A 226 9.17 -3.60 -33.70
N GLN A 227 9.74 -2.75 -32.83
CA GLN A 227 11.18 -2.71 -32.54
C GLN A 227 11.46 -3.18 -31.11
N LEU A 228 12.63 -3.82 -30.92
CA LEU A 228 13.12 -4.17 -29.59
C LEU A 228 13.75 -2.94 -28.93
N LEU A 229 13.29 -2.61 -27.73
CA LEU A 229 13.84 -1.48 -26.97
C LEU A 229 15.13 -1.90 -26.22
N PRO A 230 16.25 -1.18 -26.37
CA PRO A 230 17.48 -1.51 -25.65
C PRO A 230 17.32 -1.19 -24.16
N LYS A 231 18.04 -1.94 -23.33
CA LYS A 231 18.02 -1.80 -21.87
C LYS A 231 18.27 -0.36 -21.40
N ARG A 232 19.25 0.33 -21.99
CA ARG A 232 19.58 1.74 -21.69
C ARG A 232 18.38 2.68 -21.87
N LEU A 233 17.51 2.41 -22.86
CA LEU A 233 16.30 3.21 -23.07
C LEU A 233 15.25 2.89 -22.02
N ILE A 234 14.99 1.62 -21.75
CA ILE A 234 14.00 1.20 -20.73
C ILE A 234 14.37 1.79 -19.36
N GLU A 235 15.64 1.73 -18.98
CA GLU A 235 16.16 2.26 -17.72
C GLU A 235 16.16 3.79 -17.63
N SER A 236 16.00 4.50 -18.75
CA SER A 236 15.92 5.96 -18.75
C SER A 236 14.58 6.50 -18.25
N PHE A 237 13.54 5.66 -18.18
CA PHE A 237 12.20 6.03 -17.69
C PHE A 237 12.05 5.65 -16.21
N PRO A 238 11.91 6.61 -15.28
CA PRO A 238 11.77 6.35 -13.84
C PRO A 238 10.58 5.45 -13.48
N LEU A 239 9.48 5.55 -14.23
CA LEU A 239 8.28 4.72 -14.05
C LEU A 239 8.23 3.51 -15.00
N GLY A 240 9.29 3.27 -15.77
CA GLY A 240 9.37 2.22 -16.76
C GLY A 240 8.59 2.50 -18.04
N ILE A 241 8.38 1.44 -18.83
CA ILE A 241 7.64 1.51 -20.09
C ILE A 241 6.46 0.53 -20.00
N ILE A 242 5.25 1.03 -20.21
CA ILE A 242 4.05 0.20 -20.30
C ILE A 242 3.77 -0.14 -21.76
N ASN A 243 3.44 -1.40 -22.05
CA ASN A 243 3.01 -1.84 -23.36
C ASN A 243 1.52 -2.15 -23.38
N VAL A 244 0.83 -1.60 -24.37
CA VAL A 244 -0.56 -1.93 -24.69
C VAL A 244 -0.56 -3.11 -25.66
N HIS A 245 -0.88 -4.29 -25.12
CA HIS A 245 -0.87 -5.53 -25.88
C HIS A 245 -2.29 -5.95 -26.29
N PRO A 246 -2.61 -6.13 -27.58
CA PRO A 246 -3.97 -6.44 -28.05
C PRO A 246 -4.33 -7.93 -27.92
N SER A 247 -4.15 -8.48 -26.72
CA SER A 247 -4.74 -9.74 -26.29
C SER A 247 -4.94 -9.78 -24.77
N LEU A 248 -5.69 -10.76 -24.29
CA LEU A 248 -5.78 -11.09 -22.86
C LEU A 248 -4.59 -11.98 -22.45
N LEU A 249 -3.54 -11.35 -21.94
CA LEU A 249 -2.34 -12.06 -21.48
C LEU A 249 -2.69 -13.07 -20.37
N PRO A 250 -2.04 -14.25 -20.34
CA PRO A 250 -0.87 -14.64 -21.13
C PRO A 250 -1.18 -15.18 -22.53
N ARG A 251 -2.46 -15.23 -22.95
CA ARG A 251 -2.88 -15.77 -24.26
C ARG A 251 -2.39 -14.86 -25.40
N TRP A 252 -1.85 -15.46 -26.46
CA TRP A 252 -1.34 -14.77 -27.66
C TRP A 252 -0.30 -13.68 -27.39
N ARG A 253 0.81 -14.04 -26.73
CA ARG A 253 2.03 -13.22 -26.73
C ARG A 253 2.66 -13.20 -28.13
N GLY A 254 3.44 -12.17 -28.41
CA GLY A 254 4.22 -12.07 -29.64
C GLY A 254 3.64 -11.07 -30.64
N SER A 255 4.04 -11.22 -31.90
CA SER A 255 3.92 -10.20 -32.95
C SER A 255 2.53 -10.09 -33.58
N SER A 256 1.68 -11.12 -33.50
CA SER A 256 0.42 -11.19 -34.27
C SER A 256 -0.79 -11.64 -33.44
N PRO A 257 -1.05 -11.06 -32.25
CA PRO A 257 -2.08 -11.53 -31.33
C PRO A 257 -3.49 -11.57 -31.92
N LEU A 258 -3.85 -10.56 -32.71
CA LEU A 258 -5.18 -10.46 -33.32
C LEU A 258 -5.43 -11.58 -34.33
N ILE A 259 -4.43 -11.86 -35.18
CA ILE A 259 -4.50 -12.93 -36.19
C ILE A 259 -4.70 -14.28 -35.51
N TYR A 260 -3.91 -14.58 -34.47
CA TYR A 260 -4.03 -15.85 -33.76
C TYR A 260 -5.33 -16.01 -32.97
N THR A 261 -5.84 -14.90 -32.40
CA THR A 261 -7.14 -14.87 -31.74
C THR A 261 -8.24 -15.32 -32.70
N ILE A 262 -8.26 -14.75 -33.92
CA ILE A 262 -9.25 -15.09 -34.95
C ILE A 262 -9.04 -16.51 -35.47
N ALA A 263 -7.78 -16.85 -35.82
CA ALA A 263 -7.44 -18.16 -36.39
C ALA A 263 -7.77 -19.32 -35.45
N SER A 264 -7.73 -19.09 -34.14
CA SER A 264 -8.04 -20.10 -33.12
C SER A 264 -9.53 -20.15 -32.74
N GLY A 265 -10.35 -19.29 -33.33
CA GLY A 265 -11.79 -19.23 -33.05
C GLY A 265 -12.11 -18.73 -31.64
N ASP A 266 -11.28 -17.86 -31.08
CA ASP A 266 -11.50 -17.34 -29.73
C ASP A 266 -12.78 -16.50 -29.67
N LYS A 267 -13.70 -16.87 -28.78
CA LYS A 267 -14.97 -16.15 -28.57
C LYS A 267 -14.81 -14.82 -27.84
N THR A 268 -13.69 -14.64 -27.14
CA THR A 268 -13.40 -13.45 -26.34
C THR A 268 -11.95 -13.06 -26.52
N SER A 269 -11.71 -11.76 -26.69
CA SER A 269 -10.40 -11.15 -26.67
C SER A 269 -10.46 -9.82 -25.92
N GLY A 270 -9.35 -9.09 -25.86
CA GLY A 270 -9.25 -7.85 -25.13
C GLY A 270 -7.86 -7.24 -25.24
N VAL A 271 -7.59 -6.27 -24.38
CA VAL A 271 -6.31 -5.56 -24.32
C VAL A 271 -5.73 -5.71 -22.93
N SER A 272 -4.43 -5.97 -22.84
CA SER A 272 -3.68 -6.03 -21.58
C SER A 272 -2.68 -4.88 -21.53
N ILE A 273 -2.60 -4.22 -20.39
CA ILE A 273 -1.51 -3.28 -20.08
C ILE A 273 -0.43 -4.09 -19.35
N MET A 274 0.77 -4.13 -19.90
CA MET A 274 1.89 -4.86 -19.32
C MET A 274 3.11 -3.98 -19.11
N ASP A 275 3.86 -4.24 -18.06
CA ASP A 275 5.13 -3.58 -17.78
C ASP A 275 6.26 -4.23 -18.59
N ILE A 276 7.08 -3.42 -19.26
CA ILE A 276 8.27 -3.86 -19.97
C ILE A 276 9.48 -3.74 -19.05
N ARG A 277 10.03 -4.88 -18.67
CA ARG A 277 11.31 -4.96 -17.97
C ARG A 277 12.42 -5.33 -18.95
N PRO A 278 13.65 -4.82 -18.75
CA PRO A 278 14.78 -5.30 -19.53
C PRO A 278 14.93 -6.81 -19.31
N LYS A 279 15.15 -7.57 -20.39
CA LYS A 279 15.52 -8.98 -20.27
C LYS A 279 16.85 -9.04 -19.50
N GLN A 280 16.85 -9.80 -18.40
CA GLN A 280 18.07 -10.15 -17.66
C GLN A 280 19.00 -10.97 -18.53
#